data_AF-A0A1C1C8M4-F1
#
_entry.id   AF-A0A1C1C8M4-F1
#
_cell.length_a   1.000
_cell.length_b   1.000
_cell.length_c   1.000
_cell.angle_alpha   90.00
_cell.angle_beta   90.00
_cell.angle_gamma   90.00
#
_symmetry.space_group_name_H-M   'P 1'
#
loop_
_entity.id
_entity.type
_entity.pdbx_description
1 polymer ?
#
loop_
_entity_poly.entity_id
_entity_poly.type
_entity_poly.pdbx_seq_one_letter_code
_entity_poly.pdbx_strand_id
1 'polypeptide(L)'
;MSGFALSQTTLLLFQLGATALDSQMPDDRGTIPGHGPSQDILNLLLSGSDAGGSSHPRANRVDIPGRLNQHFCLAVAAPEDVQVWETWLEAKDVQILGKVNWPRGGKSVYFADLDGNVGEIASRGIWEHY
;
A
#
# COMPACT_ATOMS: atom_id res chain seq x y z
N MET A 1 -4.35 13.24 -4.15
CA MET A 1 -4.84 11.87 -4.39
C MET A 1 -5.39 11.80 -5.79
N SER A 2 -5.11 10.73 -6.51
CA SER A 2 -5.64 10.50 -7.87
C SER A 2 -6.27 9.12 -7.93
N GLY A 3 -7.48 9.04 -8.49
CA GLY A 3 -8.17 7.78 -8.76
C GLY A 3 -8.23 7.52 -10.26
N PHE A 4 -7.84 6.32 -10.68
CA PHE A 4 -7.87 5.88 -12.08
C PHE A 4 -8.76 4.64 -12.21
N ALA A 5 -9.74 4.69 -13.10
CA ALA A 5 -10.57 3.53 -13.41
C ALA A 5 -9.77 2.53 -14.26
N LEU A 6 -9.65 1.31 -13.77
CA LEU A 6 -9.06 0.15 -14.43
C LEU A 6 -10.16 -0.91 -14.60
N SER A 7 -10.99 -0.75 -15.64
CA SER A 7 -12.17 -1.60 -15.83
C SER A 7 -13.09 -1.58 -14.59
N GLN A 8 -13.25 -2.72 -13.91
CA GLN A 8 -14.06 -2.87 -12.70
C GLN A 8 -13.32 -2.50 -11.40
N THR A 9 -12.05 -2.07 -11.50
CA THR A 9 -11.21 -1.72 -10.35
C THR A 9 -10.85 -0.23 -10.38
N THR A 10 -10.60 0.37 -9.24
CA THR A 10 -10.04 1.73 -9.14
C THR A 10 -8.65 1.65 -8.54
N LEU A 11 -7.66 2.19 -9.23
CA LEU A 11 -6.33 2.44 -8.68
C LEU A 11 -6.34 3.78 -7.96
N LEU A 12 -6.14 3.77 -6.65
CA LEU A 12 -5.91 4.97 -5.85
C LEU A 12 -4.41 5.20 -5.68
N LEU A 13 -3.96 6.40 -6.03
CA LEU A 13 -2.58 6.83 -5.88
C LEU A 13 -2.51 8.02 -4.93
N PHE A 14 -1.76 7.88 -3.85
CA PHE A 14 -1.70 8.90 -2.80
C PHE A 14 -0.34 8.90 -2.10
N GLN A 15 -0.07 9.96 -1.34
CA GLN A 15 1.10 10.00 -0.49
C GLN A 15 0.87 9.14 0.74
N LEU A 16 1.90 8.42 1.17
CA LEU A 16 1.83 7.59 2.36
C LEU A 16 1.35 8.41 3.57
N GLY A 17 0.30 7.92 4.25
CA GLY A 17 -0.29 8.56 5.44
C GLY A 17 -1.24 9.73 5.17
N ALA A 18 -1.42 10.16 3.91
CA ALA A 18 -2.30 11.28 3.56
C ALA A 18 -3.79 10.91 3.53
N THR A 19 -4.15 9.68 3.88
CA THR A 19 -5.47 9.07 3.62
C THR A 19 -6.14 8.53 4.88
N ALA A 20 -5.59 8.85 6.05
CA ALA A 20 -6.23 8.60 7.33
C ALA A 20 -7.50 9.43 7.54
N LEU A 21 -7.66 10.52 6.78
CA LEU A 21 -8.83 11.41 6.80
C LEU A 21 -9.50 11.44 5.41
N ASP A 22 -10.77 11.82 5.40
CA ASP A 22 -11.52 12.09 4.18
C ASP A 22 -10.78 13.07 3.27
N SER A 23 -10.69 12.72 1.99
CA SER A 23 -9.98 13.45 0.97
C SER A 23 -10.95 13.86 -0.15
N GLN A 24 -11.01 15.15 -0.46
CA GLN A 24 -11.80 15.63 -1.60
C GLN A 24 -11.06 15.32 -2.91
N MET A 25 -11.79 14.75 -3.87
CA MET A 25 -11.26 14.56 -5.22
C MET A 25 -11.25 15.89 -5.98
N PRO A 26 -10.27 16.12 -6.87
CA PRO A 26 -10.30 17.27 -7.78
C PRO A 26 -11.58 17.30 -8.63
N ASP A 27 -11.95 18.50 -9.07
CA ASP A 27 -13.08 18.76 -9.97
C ASP A 27 -14.44 18.27 -9.43
N ASP A 28 -14.64 18.38 -8.11
CA ASP A 28 -15.87 17.99 -7.40
C ASP A 28 -16.34 16.56 -7.69
N ARG A 29 -15.40 15.65 -7.98
CA ARG A 29 -15.68 14.23 -8.24
C ARG A 29 -16.06 13.41 -7.00
N GLY A 30 -16.37 14.08 -5.90
CA GLY A 30 -16.78 13.49 -4.63
C GLY A 30 -15.67 13.39 -3.59
N THR A 31 -15.98 12.71 -2.50
CA THR A 31 -15.08 12.51 -1.36
C THR A 31 -14.64 11.06 -1.31
N ILE A 32 -13.33 10.83 -1.16
CA ILE A 32 -12.79 9.54 -0.80
C ILE A 32 -12.69 9.51 0.72
N PRO A 33 -13.47 8.68 1.40
CA PRO A 33 -13.43 8.63 2.85
C PRO A 33 -12.06 8.18 3.38
N GLY A 34 -11.77 8.52 4.63
CA GLY A 34 -10.57 8.07 5.33
C GLY A 34 -10.48 6.55 5.34
N HIS A 35 -9.33 6.03 4.90
CA HIS A 35 -9.11 4.60 4.70
C HIS A 35 -7.72 4.14 5.15
N GLY A 36 -7.06 4.92 6.00
CA GLY A 36 -5.74 4.59 6.55
C GLY A 36 -4.62 4.68 5.50
N PRO A 37 -3.42 4.11 5.74
CA PRO A 37 -3.05 3.32 6.91
C PRO A 37 -3.08 4.13 8.21
N SER A 38 -3.35 3.46 9.33
CA SER A 38 -3.27 4.06 10.66
C SER A 38 -1.81 4.37 11.04
N GLN A 39 -1.59 5.17 12.09
CA GLN A 39 -0.25 5.56 12.50
C GLN A 39 0.64 4.35 12.85
N ASP A 40 0.08 3.29 13.43
CA ASP A 40 0.83 2.07 13.74
C ASP A 40 1.33 1.36 12.47
N ILE A 41 0.51 1.36 11.42
CA ILE A 41 0.91 0.81 10.11
C ILE A 41 1.95 1.74 9.46
N LEU A 42 1.82 3.06 9.58
CA LEU A 42 2.85 3.98 9.11
C LEU A 42 4.20 3.71 9.80
N ASN A 43 4.19 3.48 11.11
CA ASN A 43 5.39 3.14 11.86
C ASN A 43 5.99 1.81 11.39
N LEU A 44 5.14 0.81 11.11
CA LEU A 44 5.57 -0.46 10.53
C LEU A 44 6.30 -0.24 9.19
N LEU A 45 5.70 0.53 8.28
CA LEU A 45 6.25 0.78 6.95
C LEU A 45 7.54 1.61 6.97
N LEU A 46 7.65 2.58 7.90
CA LEU A 46 8.83 3.44 8.01
C LEU A 46 9.98 2.75 8.75
N SER A 47 9.68 1.87 9.72
CA SER A 47 10.70 1.15 10.50
C SER A 47 11.55 0.17 9.67
N GLY A 48 11.02 -0.34 8.55
CA GLY A 48 11.72 -1.27 7.68
C GLY A 48 12.87 -0.65 6.87
N SER A 49 12.99 0.69 6.83
CA SER A 49 14.01 1.37 6.01
C SER A 49 15.43 1.22 6.56
N ASP A 50 15.60 0.84 7.84
CA ASP A 50 16.91 0.69 8.46
C ASP A 50 17.51 -0.73 8.32
N ALA A 51 16.78 -1.68 7.73
CA ALA A 51 17.17 -3.08 7.67
C ALA A 51 17.44 -3.58 6.24
N GLY A 52 18.72 -3.58 5.84
CA GLY A 52 19.24 -4.53 4.85
C GLY A 52 19.51 -3.94 3.46
N GLY A 53 20.74 -3.47 3.26
CA GLY A 53 21.29 -3.20 1.93
C GLY A 53 21.38 -4.47 1.09
N SER A 54 20.58 -4.56 0.03
CA SER A 54 20.78 -5.50 -1.08
C SER A 54 21.22 -4.70 -2.31
N SER A 55 22.45 -4.95 -2.73
CA SER A 55 23.13 -4.27 -3.84
C SER A 55 22.56 -4.72 -5.18
N HIS A 56 21.56 -4.00 -5.70
CA HIS A 56 21.19 -4.05 -7.13
C HIS A 56 21.76 -2.83 -7.87
N PRO A 57 22.08 -2.96 -9.17
CA PRO A 57 23.00 -2.06 -9.87
C PRO A 57 22.43 -0.67 -10.15
N ARG A 58 22.52 0.19 -9.12
CA ARG A 58 22.98 1.59 -8.98
C ARG A 58 22.96 2.61 -10.14
N ALA A 59 22.48 2.34 -11.34
CA ALA A 59 22.72 3.28 -12.42
C ALA A 59 21.74 4.45 -12.53
N ASN A 60 20.50 4.43 -11.98
CA ASN A 60 19.56 5.52 -12.29
C ASN A 60 18.35 5.76 -11.37
N ARG A 61 18.47 5.58 -10.04
CA ARG A 61 17.47 6.13 -9.12
C ARG A 61 18.12 6.94 -8.00
N VAL A 62 17.61 8.15 -7.84
CA VAL A 62 18.02 9.15 -6.85
C VAL A 62 17.49 8.71 -5.49
N ASP A 63 18.39 8.26 -4.62
CA ASP A 63 18.09 7.88 -3.25
C ASP A 63 17.72 9.12 -2.42
N ILE A 64 16.47 9.23 -1.96
CA ILE A 64 16.20 9.85 -0.66
C ILE A 64 15.92 8.70 0.31
N PRO A 65 16.86 8.38 1.22
CA PRO A 65 16.64 7.40 2.25
C PRO A 65 15.44 7.82 3.12
N GLY A 66 14.45 6.93 3.27
CA GLY A 66 13.39 7.04 4.28
C GLY A 66 12.05 7.67 3.86
N ARG A 67 11.84 8.05 2.59
CA ARG A 67 10.52 8.54 2.15
C ARG A 67 10.03 7.80 0.91
N LEU A 68 9.08 6.89 1.14
CA LEU A 68 8.35 6.20 0.07
C LEU A 68 7.59 7.23 -0.78
N ASN A 69 7.67 7.07 -2.11
CA ASN A 69 7.21 8.07 -3.07
C ASN A 69 5.68 8.18 -3.08
N GLN A 70 5.01 7.03 -3.22
CA GLN A 70 3.56 6.92 -3.31
C GLN A 70 3.09 5.62 -2.65
N HIS A 71 1.83 5.58 -2.25
CA HIS A 71 1.12 4.38 -1.80
C HIS A 71 -0.03 4.09 -2.77
N PHE A 72 -0.17 2.82 -3.15
CA PHE A 72 -1.31 2.31 -3.91
C PHE A 72 -1.79 0.99 -3.31
N CYS A 73 -3.09 0.73 -3.42
CA CYS A 73 -3.71 -0.50 -2.95
C CYS A 73 -4.47 -1.20 -4.08
N LEU A 74 -4.29 -2.51 -4.20
CA LEU A 74 -5.07 -3.40 -5.07
C LEU A 74 -5.98 -4.26 -4.20
N ALA A 75 -7.27 -4.23 -4.52
CA ALA A 75 -8.28 -4.98 -3.77
C ALA A 75 -8.40 -6.42 -4.27
N VAL A 76 -8.52 -7.36 -3.33
CA VAL A 76 -8.89 -8.76 -3.58
C VAL A 76 -10.19 -9.09 -2.87
N ALA A 77 -10.84 -10.18 -3.27
CA ALA A 77 -12.19 -10.49 -2.80
C ALA A 77 -12.18 -10.88 -1.32
N ALA A 78 -11.23 -11.72 -0.91
CA ALA A 78 -11.28 -12.34 0.40
C ALA A 78 -9.90 -12.46 1.09
N PRO A 79 -9.83 -12.63 2.42
CA PRO A 79 -8.56 -12.65 3.16
C PRO A 79 -7.58 -13.76 2.75
N GLU A 80 -8.06 -14.88 2.24
CA GLU A 80 -7.20 -15.97 1.72
C GLU A 80 -6.48 -15.56 0.43
N ASP A 81 -7.11 -14.74 -0.41
CA ASP A 81 -6.47 -14.21 -1.62
C ASP A 81 -5.24 -13.37 -1.26
N VAL A 82 -5.28 -12.62 -0.15
CA VAL A 82 -4.12 -11.86 0.37
C VAL A 82 -2.96 -12.79 0.68
N GLN A 83 -3.23 -13.97 1.27
CA GLN A 83 -2.20 -14.96 1.58
C GLN A 83 -1.59 -15.57 0.31
N VAL A 84 -2.40 -15.77 -0.74
CA VAL A 84 -1.90 -16.23 -2.05
C VAL A 84 -0.92 -15.22 -2.62
N TRP A 85 -1.25 -13.93 -2.57
CA TRP A 85 -0.36 -12.86 -3.02
C TRP A 85 0.89 -12.73 -2.16
N GLU A 86 0.76 -12.79 -0.84
CA GLU A 86 1.90 -12.79 0.09
C GLU A 86 2.90 -13.90 -0.26
N THR A 87 2.41 -15.14 -0.39
CA THR A 87 3.25 -16.30 -0.74
C THR A 87 3.93 -16.10 -2.09
N TRP A 88 3.21 -15.54 -3.05
CA TRP A 88 3.76 -15.27 -4.38
C TRP A 88 4.83 -14.17 -4.37
N LEU A 89 4.60 -13.08 -3.63
CA LEU A 89 5.55 -11.97 -3.48
C LEU A 89 6.84 -12.45 -2.81
N GLU A 90 6.73 -13.22 -1.72
CA GLU A 90 7.88 -13.83 -1.04
C GLU A 90 8.65 -14.77 -1.96
N ALA A 91 7.96 -15.61 -2.74
CA ALA A 91 8.59 -16.49 -3.73
C ALA A 91 9.25 -15.75 -4.91
N LYS A 92 8.98 -14.44 -5.06
CA LYS A 92 9.61 -13.57 -6.05
C LYS A 92 10.63 -12.61 -5.44
N ASP A 93 11.00 -12.83 -4.18
CA ASP A 93 11.93 -11.98 -3.43
C ASP A 93 11.49 -10.50 -3.38
N VAL A 94 10.18 -10.25 -3.44
CA VAL A 94 9.63 -8.90 -3.25
C VAL A 94 9.63 -8.59 -1.76
N GLN A 95 10.23 -7.48 -1.38
CA GLN A 95 10.34 -7.07 0.02
C GLN A 95 8.95 -6.80 0.61
N ILE A 96 8.55 -7.62 1.58
CA ILE A 96 7.35 -7.38 2.38
C ILE A 96 7.69 -6.36 3.47
N LEU A 97 6.93 -5.26 3.50
CA LEU A 97 7.08 -4.19 4.49
C LEU A 97 6.22 -4.44 5.73
N GLY A 98 5.11 -5.17 5.59
CA GLY A 98 4.19 -5.38 6.69
C GLY A 98 3.00 -6.26 6.34
N LYS A 99 2.41 -6.89 7.35
CA LYS A 99 1.20 -7.71 7.26
C LYS A 99 0.23 -7.23 8.32
N VAL A 100 -1.04 -7.01 7.96
CA VAL A 100 -2.04 -6.44 8.87
C VAL A 100 -3.30 -7.28 8.85
N ASN A 101 -3.74 -7.71 10.03
CA ASN A 101 -5.07 -8.25 10.25
C ASN A 101 -5.95 -7.11 10.79
N TRP A 102 -7.00 -6.79 10.05
CA TRP A 102 -7.86 -5.65 10.36
C TRP A 102 -9.00 -6.07 11.31
N PRO A 103 -9.45 -5.19 12.23
CA PRO A 103 -10.50 -5.52 13.20
C PRO A 103 -11.82 -6.00 12.59
N ARG A 104 -12.12 -5.62 11.35
CA ARG A 104 -13.31 -6.01 10.58
C ARG A 104 -13.14 -7.35 9.84
N GLY A 105 -12.05 -8.08 10.09
CA GLY A 105 -11.78 -9.40 9.52
C GLY A 105 -11.03 -9.39 8.18
N GLY A 106 -10.79 -8.21 7.60
CA GLY A 106 -9.96 -8.08 6.42
C GLY A 106 -8.47 -8.30 6.71
N LYS A 107 -7.70 -8.56 5.66
CA LYS A 107 -6.24 -8.69 5.71
C LYS A 107 -5.61 -7.77 4.67
N SER A 108 -4.38 -7.33 4.94
CA SER A 108 -3.53 -6.74 3.92
C SER A 108 -2.06 -7.09 4.08
N VAL A 109 -1.35 -7.06 2.95
CA VAL A 109 0.11 -7.19 2.87
C VAL A 109 0.67 -5.98 2.12
N TYR A 110 1.65 -5.33 2.73
CA TYR A 110 2.37 -4.19 2.18
C TYR A 110 3.72 -4.65 1.64
N PHE A 111 4.12 -4.15 0.47
CA PHE A 111 5.37 -4.50 -0.19
C PHE A 111 6.08 -3.29 -0.79
N ALA A 112 7.41 -3.39 -0.90
CA ALA A 112 8.25 -2.37 -1.51
C ALA A 112 8.30 -2.56 -3.03
N ASP A 113 8.06 -1.48 -3.75
CA ASP A 113 8.28 -1.43 -5.19
C ASP A 113 9.71 -0.92 -5.51
N LEU A 114 10.25 -1.32 -6.66
CA LEU A 114 11.62 -0.95 -7.08
C LEU A 114 11.78 0.57 -7.27
N ASP A 115 10.68 1.26 -7.51
CA ASP A 115 10.66 2.71 -7.58
C ASP A 115 10.45 3.38 -6.21
N GLY A 116 10.57 2.64 -5.09
CA GLY A 116 10.41 3.18 -3.75
C GLY A 116 8.96 3.58 -3.44
N ASN A 117 7.99 2.95 -4.08
CA ASN A 117 6.57 3.06 -3.71
C ASN A 117 6.21 1.98 -2.69
N VAL A 118 5.09 2.18 -1.98
CA VAL A 118 4.42 1.13 -1.21
C VAL A 118 3.27 0.60 -2.04
N GLY A 119 3.29 -0.71 -2.29
CA GLY A 119 2.11 -1.41 -2.74
C GLY A 119 1.41 -2.08 -1.57
N GLU A 120 0.08 -2.12 -1.60
CA GLU A 120 -0.76 -2.89 -0.68
C GLU A 120 -1.66 -3.84 -1.49
N ILE A 121 -1.74 -5.09 -1.07
CA ILE A 121 -2.82 -6.00 -1.48
C ILE A 121 -3.74 -6.16 -0.28
N ALA A 122 -5.03 -5.84 -0.45
CA ALA A 122 -5.98 -5.86 0.65
C ALA A 122 -7.28 -6.57 0.28
N SER A 123 -7.81 -7.38 1.20
CA SER A 123 -9.14 -7.97 1.05
C SER A 123 -10.24 -6.96 1.35
N ARG A 124 -11.49 -7.33 1.04
CA ARG A 124 -12.65 -6.66 1.64
C ARG A 124 -12.58 -6.73 3.17
N GLY A 125 -13.26 -5.78 3.83
CA GLY A 125 -13.30 -5.68 5.30
C GLY A 125 -12.12 -4.94 5.93
N ILE A 126 -11.33 -4.18 5.17
CA ILE A 126 -10.28 -3.31 5.75
C ILE A 126 -10.72 -1.83 5.91
N TRP A 127 -11.68 -1.37 5.09
CA TRP A 127 -12.19 0.01 5.10
C TRP A 127 -13.65 0.06 5.51
N GLU A 128 -14.09 1.23 5.97
CA GLU A 128 -15.44 1.36 6.51
C GLU A 128 -16.55 1.13 5.48
N HIS A 129 -16.27 1.49 4.23
CA HIS A 129 -17.20 1.48 3.11
C HIS A 129 -17.24 0.15 2.33
N TYR A 130 -16.43 -0.83 2.73
CA TYR A 130 -16.51 -2.20 2.23
C TYR A 130 -17.49 -3.02 3.04
#